data_AF-A0A5C7HDG9-F1
#
_entry.id   AF-A0A5C7HDG9-F1
#
_cell.length_a   1.000
_cell.length_b   1.000
_cell.length_c   1.000
_cell.angle_alpha   90.00
_cell.angle_beta   90.00
_cell.angle_gamma   90.00
#
_symmetry.space_group_name_H-M   'P 1'
#
loop_
_entity.id
_entity.type
_entity.pdbx_description
1 polymer ?
#
loop_
_entity_poly.entity_id
_entity_poly.type
_entity_poly.pdbx_seq_one_letter_code
_entity_poly.pdbx_strand_id
1 'polypeptide(L)'
;MHICGRLNPSSLHLLHCTPGLQYRRGSSELQVEQMVVPLLTKKVVKKRVKQFKRPQSDRKISVKTNWRRPKGIDSRVRRKFKGCTLMPNIGYGSDKKTRHYLPNGFKKFVVHNVKELELLMMHNR
;
A
#
# COMPACT_ATOMS: atom_id res chain seq x y z
N MET A 1 1.65 -53.94 33.31
CA MET A 1 2.61 -55.07 33.18
C MET A 1 3.35 -54.82 31.87
N HIS A 2 4.66 -54.68 31.75
CA HIS A 2 5.83 -54.98 32.57
C HIS A 2 6.94 -53.99 32.13
N ILE A 3 7.61 -53.35 33.10
CA ILE A 3 9.05 -53.51 33.42
C ILE A 3 9.99 -52.45 32.79
N CYS A 4 10.62 -51.76 33.73
CA CYS A 4 11.79 -50.88 33.73
C CYS A 4 13.04 -51.43 33.02
N GLY A 5 13.91 -50.54 32.55
CA GLY A 5 15.30 -50.88 32.19
C GLY A 5 16.19 -49.64 32.04
N ARG A 6 16.66 -49.09 33.17
CA ARG A 6 17.85 -48.21 33.23
C ARG A 6 19.10 -48.99 32.78
N LEU A 7 20.07 -48.32 32.15
CA LEU A 7 21.51 -48.37 32.51
C LEU A 7 22.36 -47.48 31.57
N ASN A 8 22.88 -46.38 32.13
CA ASN A 8 24.19 -45.75 31.80
C ASN A 8 25.33 -46.68 32.32
N PRO A 9 26.66 -46.47 32.16
CA PRO A 9 27.45 -45.34 31.61
C PRO A 9 28.71 -45.78 30.77
N SER A 10 29.60 -44.82 30.47
CA SER A 10 31.06 -45.01 30.30
C SER A 10 31.62 -45.44 28.94
N SER A 11 32.03 -44.46 28.12
CA SER A 11 33.34 -44.56 27.50
C SER A 11 34.01 -43.19 27.47
N LEU A 12 35.07 -43.11 28.26
CA LEU A 12 36.09 -42.08 28.24
C LEU A 12 36.67 -41.95 26.83
N HIS A 13 36.76 -40.73 26.33
CA HIS A 13 37.92 -40.25 25.58
C HIS A 13 38.01 -38.74 25.76
N LEU A 14 38.78 -38.33 26.78
CA LEU A 14 39.43 -37.03 26.79
C LEU A 14 40.51 -37.08 25.71
N LEU A 15 40.40 -36.26 24.66
CA LEU A 15 41.57 -35.77 23.93
C LEU A 15 41.33 -34.34 23.40
N HIS A 16 42.11 -33.41 23.99
CA HIS A 16 42.75 -32.24 23.37
C HIS A 16 41.91 -31.10 22.77
N CYS A 17 41.83 -30.02 23.56
CA CYS A 17 42.37 -28.67 23.31
C CYS A 17 42.43 -28.14 21.85
N THR A 18 41.73 -27.03 21.58
CA THR A 18 42.25 -25.72 21.10
C THR A 18 41.04 -24.81 20.77
N PRO A 19 41.20 -23.51 20.42
CA PRO A 19 40.95 -22.40 21.32
C PRO A 19 39.77 -21.55 20.82
N GLY A 20 39.46 -20.49 21.58
CA GLY A 20 38.33 -19.59 21.36
C GLY A 20 38.02 -19.23 19.91
N LEU A 21 36.80 -19.54 19.51
CA LEU A 21 36.04 -18.63 18.68
C LEU A 21 35.14 -17.85 19.63
N GLN A 22 35.61 -16.64 19.95
CA GLN A 22 34.73 -15.55 20.33
C GLN A 22 33.58 -15.57 19.33
N TYR A 23 32.38 -15.99 19.75
CA TYR A 23 31.19 -15.61 19.02
C TYR A 23 31.20 -14.10 19.08
N ARG A 24 31.62 -13.45 17.99
CA ARG A 24 31.40 -12.01 17.82
C ARG A 24 29.92 -11.87 18.12
N ARG A 25 29.61 -11.20 19.22
CA ARG A 25 28.38 -10.43 19.32
C ARG A 25 28.47 -9.51 18.11
N GLY A 26 27.92 -9.96 16.99
CA GLY A 26 27.55 -9.12 15.89
C GLY A 26 26.67 -8.10 16.56
N SER A 27 27.24 -6.93 16.76
CA SER A 27 26.54 -5.71 17.05
C SER A 27 25.35 -5.72 16.13
N SER A 28 24.17 -5.98 16.70
CA SER A 28 22.92 -5.48 16.15
C SER A 28 23.08 -3.96 16.17
N GLU A 29 23.83 -3.42 15.21
CA GLU A 29 23.60 -2.10 14.70
C GLU A 29 22.16 -2.14 14.27
N LEU A 30 21.30 -1.71 15.18
CA LEU A 30 20.00 -1.20 14.84
C LEU A 30 20.32 -0.06 13.87
N GLN A 31 20.37 -0.38 12.58
CA GLN A 31 20.28 0.59 11.52
C GLN A 31 18.97 1.31 11.81
N VAL A 32 19.09 2.48 12.43
CA VAL A 32 18.00 3.43 12.55
C VAL A 32 17.77 3.88 11.12
N GLU A 33 16.97 3.10 10.38
CA GLU A 33 16.42 3.48 9.10
C GLU A 33 15.76 4.84 9.31
N GLN A 34 16.38 5.89 8.79
CA GLN A 34 15.82 7.24 8.85
C GLN A 34 14.52 7.22 8.06
N MET A 35 13.39 7.18 8.77
CA MET A 35 12.09 7.25 8.14
C MET A 35 11.94 8.62 7.47
N VAL A 36 11.85 8.62 6.14
CA VAL A 36 11.64 9.85 5.36
C VAL A 36 10.34 10.51 5.82
N VAL A 37 10.42 11.79 6.20
CA VAL A 37 9.27 12.57 6.68
C VAL A 37 8.52 13.14 5.47
N PRO A 38 7.18 13.00 5.37
CA PRO A 38 6.44 13.55 4.25
C PRO A 38 6.31 15.08 4.33
N LEU A 39 6.58 15.78 3.22
CA LEU A 39 6.47 17.25 3.10
C LEU A 39 5.05 17.81 3.21
N LEU A 40 4.01 16.96 3.16
CA LEU A 40 2.65 17.42 3.02
C LEU A 40 2.11 17.98 4.36
N THR A 41 2.10 19.31 4.49
CA THR A 41 1.52 19.99 5.66
C THR A 41 -0.02 20.01 5.62
N LYS A 42 -0.64 19.96 4.43
CA LYS A 42 -2.09 20.08 4.27
C LYS A 42 -2.78 18.71 4.30
N LYS A 43 -3.80 18.57 5.14
CA LYS A 43 -4.65 17.36 5.17
C LYS A 43 -5.29 17.10 3.80
N VAL A 44 -5.18 15.86 3.31
CA VAL A 44 -5.81 15.44 2.06
C VAL A 44 -7.33 15.33 2.25
N VAL A 45 -8.09 16.24 1.63
CA VAL A 45 -9.56 16.22 1.65
C VAL A 45 -10.09 15.63 0.34
N LYS A 46 -10.92 14.59 0.42
CA LYS A 46 -11.63 14.00 -0.73
C LYS A 46 -13.08 14.48 -0.73
N LYS A 47 -13.43 15.34 -1.69
CA LYS A 47 -14.81 15.87 -1.86
C LYS A 47 -15.85 14.79 -2.12
N ARG A 48 -15.44 13.71 -2.77
CA ARG A 48 -16.27 12.52 -3.02
C ARG A 48 -15.39 11.29 -3.05
N VAL A 49 -15.82 10.26 -2.33
CA VAL A 49 -15.18 8.93 -2.32
C VAL A 49 -15.92 7.96 -3.24
N LYS A 50 -17.26 8.08 -3.31
CA LYS A 50 -18.10 7.21 -4.15
C LYS A 50 -17.79 7.37 -5.63
N GLN A 51 -17.57 6.25 -6.32
CA GLN A 51 -17.32 6.24 -7.76
C GLN A 51 -18.57 6.66 -8.56
N PHE A 52 -18.33 7.29 -9.70
CA PHE A 52 -19.38 7.65 -10.65
C PHE A 52 -19.74 6.43 -11.49
N LYS A 53 -20.81 5.73 -11.10
CA LYS A 53 -21.31 4.55 -11.82
C LYS A 53 -22.18 4.95 -13.01
N ARG A 54 -22.08 4.21 -14.12
CA ARG A 54 -23.00 4.35 -15.26
C ARG A 54 -24.43 3.97 -14.83
N PRO A 55 -25.47 4.74 -15.22
CA PRO A 55 -26.85 4.37 -14.90
C PRO A 55 -27.20 2.98 -15.47
N GLN A 56 -27.98 2.20 -14.72
CA GLN A 56 -28.43 0.84 -15.04
C GLN A 56 -27.32 -0.24 -15.10
N SER A 57 -26.08 0.10 -14.72
CA SER A 57 -24.99 -0.89 -14.60
C SER A 57 -25.21 -1.92 -13.48
N ASP A 58 -26.09 -1.59 -12.53
CA ASP A 58 -26.56 -2.47 -11.47
C ASP A 58 -27.53 -3.56 -11.97
N ARG A 59 -28.31 -3.27 -13.03
CA ARG A 59 -29.34 -4.19 -13.54
C ARG A 59 -28.86 -5.06 -14.70
N LYS A 60 -27.97 -4.54 -15.55
CA LYS A 60 -27.52 -5.21 -16.77
C LYS A 60 -26.01 -5.46 -16.72
N ILE A 61 -25.61 -6.73 -16.68
CA ILE A 61 -24.20 -7.16 -16.63
C ILE A 61 -23.41 -6.65 -17.85
N SER A 62 -24.05 -6.57 -19.02
CA SER A 62 -23.41 -6.03 -20.23
C SER A 62 -23.03 -4.54 -20.10
N VAL A 63 -23.66 -3.81 -19.18
CA VAL A 63 -23.43 -2.38 -18.96
C VAL A 63 -22.39 -2.23 -17.86
N LYS A 64 -21.13 -2.05 -18.27
CA LYS A 64 -20.01 -1.84 -17.35
C LYS A 64 -20.22 -0.60 -16.46
N THR A 65 -19.67 -0.67 -15.25
CA THR A 65 -19.79 0.39 -14.22
C THR A 65 -19.08 1.70 -14.59
N ASN A 66 -18.10 1.67 -15.51
CA ASN A 66 -17.34 2.85 -15.94
C ASN A 66 -18.25 3.96 -16.46
N TRP A 67 -18.03 5.19 -15.98
CA TRP A 67 -18.86 6.33 -16.33
C TRP A 67 -18.91 6.59 -17.84
N ARG A 68 -20.11 6.82 -18.36
CA ARG A 68 -20.39 7.33 -19.72
C ARG A 68 -21.48 8.39 -19.63
N ARG A 69 -21.29 9.52 -20.32
CA ARG A 69 -22.28 10.62 -20.28
C ARG A 69 -23.58 10.18 -20.98
N PRO A 70 -24.74 10.17 -20.30
CA PRO A 70 -26.01 9.77 -20.92
C PRO A 70 -26.45 10.77 -21.98
N LYS A 71 -26.90 10.26 -23.13
CA LYS A 71 -27.30 11.07 -24.30
C LYS A 71 -28.80 11.10 -24.55
N GLY A 72 -29.54 10.05 -24.20
CA GLY A 72 -30.98 9.90 -24.48
C GLY A 72 -31.85 11.00 -23.87
N ILE A 73 -32.97 11.31 -24.55
CA ILE A 73 -33.82 12.46 -24.24
C ILE A 73 -34.49 12.36 -22.87
N ASP A 74 -34.89 11.15 -22.48
CA ASP A 74 -35.62 10.85 -21.22
C ASP A 74 -34.71 10.39 -20.09
N SER A 75 -33.39 10.52 -20.26
CA SER A 75 -32.47 10.14 -19.20
C SER A 75 -32.62 11.03 -17.97
N ARG A 76 -33.11 10.44 -16.86
CA ARG A 76 -33.25 11.15 -15.58
C ARG A 76 -31.94 11.74 -15.07
N VAL A 77 -30.83 11.02 -15.29
CA VAL A 77 -29.48 11.48 -14.92
C VAL A 77 -29.07 12.70 -15.75
N ARG A 78 -29.36 12.71 -17.06
CA ARG A 78 -29.05 13.85 -17.95
C ARG A 78 -29.83 15.11 -17.54
N ARG A 79 -31.10 14.94 -17.17
CA ARG A 79 -32.00 16.00 -16.68
C ARG A 79 -31.74 16.40 -15.21
N LYS A 80 -30.79 15.74 -14.52
CA LYS A 80 -30.37 16.02 -13.13
C LYS A 80 -31.49 15.91 -12.09
N PHE A 81 -32.41 14.96 -12.25
CA PHE A 81 -33.42 14.71 -11.22
C PHE A 81 -32.79 14.29 -9.88
N LYS A 82 -33.46 14.63 -8.77
CA LYS A 82 -33.08 14.19 -7.42
C LYS A 82 -33.17 12.66 -7.30
N GLY A 83 -32.38 12.07 -6.40
CA GLY A 83 -32.33 10.62 -6.17
C GLY A 83 -31.57 9.80 -7.24
N CYS A 84 -31.17 10.42 -8.36
CA CYS A 84 -30.38 9.75 -9.39
C CYS A 84 -28.86 9.86 -9.12
N THR A 85 -28.06 9.05 -9.82
CA THR A 85 -26.60 9.15 -9.78
C THR A 85 -26.14 10.51 -10.29
N LEU A 86 -25.35 11.23 -9.49
CA LEU A 86 -24.81 12.54 -9.84
C LEU A 86 -23.77 12.43 -10.97
N MET A 87 -23.73 13.41 -11.86
CA MET A 87 -22.78 13.46 -12.97
C MET A 87 -21.40 13.99 -12.53
N PRO A 88 -20.28 13.51 -13.10
CA PRO A 88 -18.97 14.12 -12.90
C PRO A 88 -18.96 15.57 -13.39
N ASN A 89 -18.37 16.45 -12.58
CA ASN A 89 -18.16 17.86 -12.86
C ASN A 89 -16.80 18.30 -12.30
N ILE A 90 -16.34 19.49 -12.70
CA ILE A 90 -15.05 20.06 -12.28
C ILE A 90 -15.05 20.36 -10.77
N GLY A 91 -16.21 20.69 -10.19
CA GLY A 91 -16.38 21.00 -8.76
C GLY A 91 -15.95 19.87 -7.82
N TYR A 92 -16.04 18.60 -8.27
CA TYR A 92 -15.56 17.44 -7.50
C TYR A 92 -14.03 17.28 -7.49
N GLY A 93 -13.28 18.08 -8.25
CA GLY A 93 -11.81 18.03 -8.26
C GLY A 93 -11.19 18.33 -6.90
N SER A 94 -10.18 17.54 -6.50
CA SER A 94 -9.37 17.77 -5.29
C SER A 94 -8.52 19.04 -5.41
N ASP A 95 -8.04 19.55 -4.27
CA ASP A 95 -7.08 20.67 -4.26
C ASP A 95 -5.85 20.33 -5.10
N LYS A 96 -5.36 21.31 -5.87
CA LYS A 96 -4.21 21.16 -6.77
C LYS A 96 -2.97 20.68 -6.01
N LYS A 97 -2.76 21.16 -4.79
CA LYS A 97 -1.61 20.78 -3.95
C LYS A 97 -1.66 19.35 -3.44
N THR A 98 -2.86 18.80 -3.17
CA THR A 98 -3.05 17.46 -2.60
C THR A 98 -3.47 16.41 -3.64
N ARG A 99 -3.59 16.82 -4.91
CA ARG A 99 -3.95 15.92 -6.01
C ARG A 99 -2.84 14.87 -6.20
N HIS A 100 -3.23 13.62 -6.40
CA HIS A 100 -2.33 12.46 -6.59
C HIS A 100 -1.45 12.06 -5.40
N TYR A 101 -1.64 12.66 -4.23
CA TYR A 101 -1.03 12.17 -3.00
C TYR A 101 -1.72 10.91 -2.48
N LEU A 102 -0.89 10.01 -1.97
CA LEU A 102 -1.26 8.84 -1.20
C LEU A 102 -1.59 9.24 0.25
N PRO A 103 -2.29 8.39 1.01
CA PRO A 103 -2.58 8.67 2.42
C PRO A 103 -1.33 8.72 3.31
N ASN A 104 -0.20 8.16 2.85
CA ASN A 104 1.10 8.23 3.52
C ASN A 104 1.80 9.61 3.38
N GLY A 105 1.24 10.54 2.59
CA GLY A 105 1.83 11.86 2.38
C GLY A 105 2.83 11.95 1.22
N PHE A 106 3.07 10.87 0.48
CA PHE A 106 3.93 10.86 -0.71
C PHE A 106 3.12 10.86 -2.01
N LYS A 107 3.76 11.26 -3.11
CA LYS A 107 3.19 11.08 -4.46
C LYS A 107 3.53 9.69 -4.96
N LYS A 108 2.58 9.05 -5.64
CA LYS A 108 2.85 7.76 -6.29
C LYS A 108 3.79 7.96 -7.49
N PHE A 109 4.83 7.13 -7.56
CA PHE A 109 5.72 7.01 -8.70
C PHE A 109 5.89 5.51 -8.99
N VAL A 110 5.85 5.13 -10.26
CA VAL A 110 6.05 3.74 -10.69
C VAL A 110 7.46 3.64 -11.23
N VAL A 111 8.27 2.74 -10.68
CA VAL A 111 9.67 2.52 -11.06
C VAL A 111 9.73 1.25 -11.89
N HIS A 112 10.27 1.34 -13.11
CA HIS A 112 10.50 0.18 -13.98
C HIS A 112 11.97 -0.27 -13.95
N ASN A 113 12.88 0.69 -13.77
CA ASN A 113 14.32 0.49 -13.98
C ASN A 113 15.13 1.05 -12.79
N VAL A 114 16.36 0.56 -12.61
CA VAL A 114 17.26 1.07 -11.55
C VAL A 114 17.60 2.56 -11.76
N LYS A 115 17.74 3.01 -13.01
CA LYS A 115 18.02 4.41 -13.34
C LYS A 115 16.94 5.39 -12.87
N GLU A 116 15.69 4.95 -12.77
CA GLU A 116 14.58 5.80 -12.31
C GLU A 116 14.62 6.03 -10.78
N LEU A 117 15.37 5.21 -10.05
CA LEU A 117 15.58 5.36 -8.61
C LEU A 117 16.44 6.59 -8.29
N GLU A 118 17.41 6.92 -9.14
CA GLU A 118 18.24 8.11 -8.99
C GLU A 118 17.39 9.39 -8.98
N LEU A 119 16.33 9.43 -9.79
CA LEU A 119 15.36 10.53 -9.82
C LEU A 119 14.65 10.70 -8.47
N LEU A 120 14.35 9.61 -7.78
CA LEU A 120 13.72 9.63 -6.46
C LEU A 120 14.67 10.15 -5.38
N MET A 121 15.98 9.90 -5.49
CA MET A 121 16.97 10.38 -4.51
C MET A 121 16.94 11.91 -4.37
N MET A 122 16.67 12.65 -5.46
CA MET A 122 16.51 14.11 -5.41
C MET A 122 15.17 14.57 -4.82
N HIS A 123 14.12 13.74 -4.95
CA HIS A 123 12.77 14.05 -4.51
C HIS A 123 12.43 13.54 -3.10
N ASN A 124 13.38 12.86 -2.43
CA ASN A 124 13.29 12.39 -1.05
C ASN A 124 13.60 13.51 -0.04
N ARG A 125 12.71 14.50 0.02
CA ARG A 125 12.62 15.43 1.13
C ARG A 125 11.26 15.33 1.79
#